data_AF-A0A6I6JIM5-F1
#
_entry.id   AF-A0A6I6JIM5-F1
#
_cell.length_a   1.000
_cell.length_b   1.000
_cell.length_c   1.000
_cell.angle_alpha   90.00
_cell.angle_beta   90.00
_cell.angle_gamma   90.00
#
_symmetry.space_group_name_H-M   'P 1'
#
loop_
_entity.id
_entity.type
_entity.pdbx_description
1 polymer ?
#
loop_
_entity_poly.entity_id
_entity_poly.type
_entity_poly.pdbx_seq_one_letter_code
_entity_poly.pdbx_strand_id
1 'polypeptide(L)' 'MNKIEPYVDDDGTLVIPFECSDHTHKYWKQEGISMAALLQELGVDEETWARYTHEPFRNGESAENSDDGGE' A
#
# COMPACT_ATOMS: atom_id res chain seq x y z
N MET A 1 16.93 -6.57 8.10
CA MET A 1 15.63 -5.92 7.82
C MET A 1 14.54 -6.95 8.09
N ASN A 2 13.67 -6.70 9.07
CA ASN A 2 12.52 -7.56 9.34
C ASN A 2 11.51 -7.31 8.21
N LYS A 3 11.56 -8.11 7.14
CA LYS A 3 10.65 -8.00 5.99
C LYS A 3 9.28 -8.60 6.35
N ILE A 4 8.61 -8.00 7.33
CA ILE A 4 7.25 -8.35 7.74
C ILE A 4 6.19 -7.46 7.09
N GLU A 5 6.61 -6.45 6.33
CA GLU A 5 5.75 -5.49 5.64
C GLU A 5 5.73 -5.77 4.13
N PRO A 6 4.61 -5.47 3.44
CA PRO A 6 4.54 -5.50 1.98
C PRO A 6 5.57 -4.56 1.35
N TYR A 7 6.09 -4.91 0.18
CA TYR A 7 6.97 -4.04 -0.60
C TYR A 7 6.81 -4.31 -2.08
N VAL A 8 7.21 -3.35 -2.90
CA VAL A 8 7.38 -3.53 -4.34
C VAL A 8 8.87 -3.67 -4.64
N ASP A 9 9.23 -4.72 -5.38
CA ASP A 9 10.61 -4.93 -5.84
C ASP A 9 10.92 -4.09 -7.10
N ASP A 10 12.18 -4.03 -7.53
CA ASP A 10 12.66 -3.18 -8.63
C ASP A 10 11.97 -3.46 -9.98
N ASP A 11 11.44 -4.68 -10.14
CA ASP A 11 10.66 -5.11 -11.31
C ASP A 11 9.18 -4.64 -11.30
N GLY A 12 8.76 -3.92 -10.24
CA GLY A 12 7.36 -3.54 -10.05
C GLY A 12 6.48 -4.70 -9.55
N THR A 13 7.09 -5.74 -8.96
CA THR A 13 6.36 -6.88 -8.39
C THR A 13 5.98 -6.61 -6.94
N LEU A 14 4.68 -6.65 -6.63
CA LEU A 14 4.16 -6.58 -5.26
C LEU A 14 4.47 -7.87 -4.50
N VAL A 15 5.26 -7.76 -3.43
CA VAL A 15 5.63 -8.86 -2.53
C VAL A 15 4.97 -8.64 -1.18
N ILE A 16 4.09 -9.56 -0.78
CA ILE A 16 3.46 -9.57 0.54
C ILE A 16 4.01 -10.77 1.33
N PRO A 17 4.90 -10.56 2.32
CA PRO A 17 5.47 -11.65 3.09
C PRO A 17 4.41 -12.36 3.93
N PHE A 18 4.45 -13.70 3.94
CA PHE A 18 3.48 -14.51 4.70
C PHE A 18 3.58 -14.29 6.22
N GLU A 19 4.76 -13.89 6.70
CA GLU A 19 5.05 -13.55 8.10
C GLU A 19 4.48 -12.19 8.54
N CYS A 20 3.79 -11.48 7.63
CA CYS A 20 2.99 -10.32 7.99
C CYS A 20 1.88 -10.78 8.97
N SER A 21 2.19 -10.60 10.26
CA SER A 21 1.29 -10.88 11.39
C SER A 21 0.10 -9.93 11.38
N ASP A 22 0.27 -8.79 10.69
CA ASP A 22 -0.74 -7.79 10.48
C ASP A 22 -1.62 -8.19 9.28
N HIS A 23 -2.83 -8.65 9.58
CA HIS A 23 -3.78 -9.12 8.57
C HIS A 23 -4.31 -7.97 7.68
N THR A 24 -4.07 -6.73 8.10
CA THR A 24 -4.53 -5.50 7.47
C THR A 24 -3.95 -5.32 6.07
N HIS A 25 -2.78 -5.88 5.76
CA HIS A 25 -2.20 -5.81 4.41
C HIS A 25 -2.61 -6.97 3.48
N LYS A 26 -3.41 -7.92 3.95
CA LYS A 26 -3.88 -9.06 3.14
C LYS A 26 -5.12 -8.62 2.36
N TYR A 27 -4.94 -7.96 1.21
CA TYR A 27 -6.05 -7.49 0.36
C TYR A 27 -7.04 -8.59 -0.08
N TRP A 28 -6.66 -9.86 0.03
CA TRP A 28 -7.51 -11.03 -0.21
C TRP A 28 -8.33 -11.50 1.01
N LYS A 29 -8.22 -10.81 2.15
CA LYS A 29 -9.03 -11.01 3.36
C LYS A 29 -10.02 -9.86 3.50
N GLN A 30 -11.20 -10.17 4.06
CA GLN A 30 -12.27 -9.18 4.26
C GLN A 30 -11.88 -8.05 5.22
N GLU A 31 -10.88 -8.29 6.08
CA GLU A 31 -10.32 -7.33 7.03
C GLU A 31 -9.07 -6.59 6.48
N GLY A 32 -8.66 -6.90 5.24
CA GLY A 32 -7.52 -6.25 4.60
C GLY A 32 -7.88 -4.91 3.95
N ILE A 33 -6.92 -4.01 3.86
CA ILE A 33 -7.01 -2.79 3.06
C ILE A 33 -7.17 -3.14 1.58
N SER A 34 -7.87 -2.27 0.85
CA SER A 34 -8.01 -2.38 -0.59
C SER A 34 -6.66 -2.37 -1.29
N MET A 35 -6.54 -3.06 -2.43
CA MET A 35 -5.32 -3.07 -3.24
C MET A 35 -4.82 -1.66 -3.56
N ALA A 36 -5.72 -0.72 -3.91
CA ALA A 36 -5.37 0.67 -4.16
C ALA A 36 -4.77 1.37 -2.92
N ALA A 37 -5.32 1.14 -1.73
CA ALA A 37 -4.77 1.70 -0.50
C ALA A 37 -3.38 1.15 -0.21
N LEU A 38 -3.18 -0.16 -0.38
CA LEU A 38 -1.87 -0.80 -0.22
C LEU A 38 -0.84 -0.23 -1.21
N LEU A 39 -1.19 -0.13 -2.48
CA LEU A 39 -0.30 0.42 -3.52
C LEU A 39 0.01 1.90 -3.29
N GLN A 40 -0.94 2.64 -2.72
CA GLN A 40 -0.74 4.05 -2.36
C GLN A 40 0.23 4.21 -1.19
N GLU A 41 0.10 3.40 -0.14
CA GLU A 41 1.07 3.37 0.97
C GLU A 41 2.47 2.99 0.50
N LEU A 42 2.56 2.07 -0.46
CA LEU A 42 3.84 1.65 -1.06
C LEU A 42 4.42 2.68 -2.04
N GLY A 43 3.69 3.74 -2.38
CA GLY A 43 4.16 4.80 -3.27
C GLY A 43 4.54 4.29 -4.66
N VAL A 44 3.77 3.33 -5.20
CA VAL A 44 4.09 2.71 -6.50
C VAL A 44 3.82 3.66 -7.66
N ASP A 45 4.56 3.48 -8.75
CA ASP A 45 4.31 4.22 -10.00
C ASP A 45 2.99 3.81 -10.68
N GLU A 46 2.49 4.68 -11.56
CA GLU A 46 1.25 4.47 -12.32
C GLU A 46 1.25 3.14 -13.10
N GLU A 47 2.41 2.75 -13.64
CA GLU A 47 2.54 1.50 -14.38
C GLU A 47 2.27 0.28 -13.48
N THR A 48 2.88 0.25 -12.29
CA THR A 48 2.65 -0.80 -11.30
C THR A 48 1.21 -0.77 -10.80
N TRP A 49 0.67 0.42 -10.55
CA TRP A 49 -0.72 0.60 -10.14
C TRP A 49 -1.70 -0.03 -11.14
N ALA A 50 -1.55 0.29 -12.43
CA ALA A 50 -2.42 -0.20 -13.49
C ALA A 50 -2.35 -1.72 -13.70
N ARG A 51 -1.28 -2.38 -13.25
CA ARG A 51 -1.15 -3.86 -13.30
C ARG A 51 -2.00 -4.56 -12.23
N TYR A 52 -2.18 -3.92 -11.08
CA TYR A 52 -2.80 -4.56 -9.91
C TYR A 52 -4.21 -4.05 -9.61
N THR A 53 -4.56 -2.85 -10.08
CA THR A 53 -5.90 -2.29 -9.93
C THR A 53 -6.33 -1.53 -11.19
N HIS A 54 -7.64 -1.47 -11.41
CA HIS A 54 -8.26 -0.66 -12.46
C HIS A 54 -8.75 0.70 -11.93
N GLU A 55 -8.48 0.99 -10.66
CA GLU A 55 -8.81 2.27 -10.05
C GLU A 55 -7.96 3.41 -10.62
N PRO A 56 -8.48 4.65 -10.66
CA PRO A 56 -7.69 5.79 -11.10
C PRO A 56 -6.46 5.97 -10.20
N PHE A 57 -5.28 6.10 -10.80
CA PHE A 57 -4.05 6.35 -10.07
C PHE A 57 -4.13 7.70 -9.37
N ARG A 58 -4.15 7.69 -8.04
CA ARG A 58 -4.12 8.90 -7.21
C ARG A 58 -2.74 9.08 -6.62
N ASN A 59 -1.82 9.57 -7.44
CA ASN A 59 -0.52 10.02 -6.95
C ASN A 59 -0.71 11.27 -6.10
N GLY A 60 -0.57 11.16 -4.77
CA GLY A 60 -0.50 12.34 -3.90
C GLY A 60 -1.72 12.67 -3.04
N GLU A 61 -2.48 11.68 -2.60
CA GLU A 61 -3.21 11.80 -1.32
C GLU A 61 -2.55 10.88 -0.29
N SER A 62 -1.23 11.03 -0.11
CA SER A 62 -0.56 10.59 1.11
C SER A 62 -1.32 11.22 2.27
N ALA A 63 -1.68 10.40 3.26
CA ALA A 63 -2.37 10.84 4.46
C ALA A 63 -1.57 11.93 5.19
N GLU A 64 -1.83 13.21 4.87
CA GLU A 64 -1.78 14.27 5.86
C GLU A 64 -3.04 14.11 6.72
N ASN A 65 -3.00 13.17 7.67
CA ASN A 65 -3.86 13.30 8.85
C ASN A 65 -3.20 14.29 9.81
N SER A 66 -3.86 15.43 9.91
CA SER A 66 -3.79 16.46 10.94
C SER A 66 -3.48 15.96 12.36
N ASP A 67 -2.62 16.68 13.09
CA ASP A 67 -2.60 16.88 14.56
C ASP A 67 -1.66 18.06 14.85
N ASP A 68 -2.10 19.30 15.11
CA ASP A 68 -2.66 19.87 16.36
C ASP A 68 -1.71 20.95 16.92
N GLY A 69 -2.26 22.13 17.28
CA GLY A 69 -1.74 22.99 18.36
C GLY A 69 -0.86 24.21 18.03
N GLY A 70 -1.47 25.40 18.06
CA GLY A 70 -0.81 26.70 18.35
C GLY A 70 -1.44 27.86 17.59
N GLU A 71 -2.11 28.86 18.18
CA GLU A 71 -2.19 29.40 19.55
C GLU A 71 -3.61 29.92 19.85
#